data_AF-A0AAV4A323-F1
#
_entry.id   AF-A0AAV4A323-F1
#
_cell.length_a   1.000
_cell.length_b   1.000
_cell.length_c   1.000
_cell.angle_alpha   90.00
_cell.angle_beta   90.00
_cell.angle_gamma   90.00
#
_symmetry.space_group_name_H-M   'P 1'
#
loop_
_entity.id
_entity.type
_entity.pdbx_description
1 polymer ?
#
loop_
_entity_poly.entity_id
_entity_poly.type
_entity_poly.pdbx_seq_one_letter_code
_entity_poly.pdbx_strand_id
1 'polypeptide(L)'
;MKTRLGSLICHLLPFLHAINGCDTTSRLFGVAKGLPLKKIKTDADFKTAAETFCTKGKTTADVIASGEKALISLYGGRAGDTLDMLRYKRFWEKVTSSISTVQVRSLPPTSAAAK
;
A
#
# COMPACT_ATOMS: atom_id res chain seq x y z
N MET A 1 -24.23 19.09 9.05
CA MET A 1 -23.54 18.44 10.19
C MET A 1 -22.36 17.66 9.64
N LYS A 2 -21.10 18.09 9.87
CA LYS A 2 -19.93 17.31 9.42
C LYS A 2 -19.83 16.06 10.28
N THR A 3 -19.92 14.89 9.68
CA THR A 3 -19.73 13.61 10.35
C THR A 3 -18.32 13.56 10.94
N ARG A 4 -18.19 13.31 12.24
CA ARG A 4 -16.88 13.11 12.87
C ARG A 4 -16.25 11.84 12.29
N LEU A 5 -14.94 11.85 12.05
CA LEU A 5 -14.21 10.62 11.75
C LEU A 5 -14.34 9.67 12.95
N GLY A 6 -14.64 8.40 12.70
CA GLY A 6 -14.70 7.38 13.75
C GLY A 6 -13.35 7.19 14.43
N SER A 7 -13.35 6.80 15.71
CA SER A 7 -12.13 6.65 16.54
C SER A 7 -11.06 5.78 15.88
N LEU A 8 -11.48 4.69 15.23
CA LEU A 8 -10.59 3.81 14.46
C LEU A 8 -9.85 4.57 13.35
N ILE A 9 -10.56 5.36 12.55
CA ILE A 9 -9.92 6.09 11.45
C ILE A 9 -8.96 7.14 12.01
N CYS A 10 -9.35 7.85 13.07
CA CYS A 10 -8.47 8.81 13.75
C CYS A 10 -7.16 8.17 14.22
N HIS A 11 -7.23 6.96 14.79
CA HIS A 11 -6.05 6.21 15.22
C HIS A 11 -5.16 5.80 14.03
N LEU A 12 -5.76 5.45 12.88
CA LEU A 12 -5.05 5.01 11.67
C LEU A 12 -4.65 6.15 10.72
N LEU A 13 -4.92 7.42 11.08
CA LEU A 13 -4.57 8.58 10.25
C LEU A 13 -3.09 8.66 9.89
N PRO A 14 -2.11 8.41 10.80
CA PRO A 14 -0.69 8.48 10.45
C PRO A 14 -0.31 7.52 9.32
N PHE A 15 -0.79 6.27 9.41
CA PHE A 15 -0.58 5.27 8.36
C PHE A 15 -1.25 5.68 7.04
N LEU A 16 -2.52 6.11 7.11
CA LEU A 16 -3.28 6.55 5.93
C LEU A 16 -2.65 7.76 5.23
N HIS A 17 -2.06 8.66 6.01
CA HIS A 17 -1.35 9.83 5.51
C HIS A 17 -0.04 9.42 4.82
N ALA A 18 0.77 8.58 5.46
CA ALA A 18 2.02 8.09 4.88
C ALA A 18 1.78 7.28 3.58
N ILE A 19 0.83 6.35 3.57
CA ILE A 19 0.61 5.45 2.42
C ILE A 19 -0.03 6.17 1.21
N ASN A 20 -0.78 7.25 1.43
CA ASN A 20 -1.33 8.06 0.35
C ASN A 20 -0.35 9.13 -0.17
N GLY A 21 0.80 9.28 0.46
CA GLY A 21 1.71 10.39 0.26
C GLY A 21 1.34 11.62 1.10
N CYS A 22 2.38 12.33 1.53
CA CYS A 22 2.32 13.57 2.29
C CYS A 22 3.28 14.62 1.71
N ASP A 23 3.52 15.72 2.42
CA ASP A 23 4.40 16.81 1.97
C ASP A 23 5.84 16.32 1.66
N THR A 24 6.31 15.28 2.34
CA THR A 24 7.65 14.71 2.17
C THR A 24 7.68 13.37 1.44
N THR A 25 6.52 12.75 1.16
CA THR A 25 6.44 11.45 0.49
C THR A 25 5.49 11.51 -0.70
N SER A 26 6.02 11.13 -1.87
CA SER A 26 5.19 11.07 -3.07
C SER A 26 4.12 10.00 -2.95
N ARG A 27 2.99 10.27 -3.59
CA ARG A 27 1.88 9.34 -3.68
C ARG A 27 2.20 8.13 -4.56
N LEU A 28 1.71 6.96 -4.18
CA LEU A 28 1.81 5.74 -4.99
C LEU A 28 1.11 5.93 -6.36
N PHE A 29 1.88 5.75 -7.43
CA PHE A 29 1.36 5.86 -8.80
C PHE A 29 0.37 4.73 -9.09
N GLY A 30 -0.73 5.05 -9.77
CA GLY A 30 -1.77 4.08 -10.14
C GLY A 30 -2.69 3.64 -8.99
N VAL A 31 -2.49 4.16 -7.76
CA VAL A 31 -3.35 3.88 -6.60
C VAL A 31 -4.35 5.02 -6.37
N ALA A 32 -5.64 4.71 -6.27
CA ALA A 32 -6.70 5.72 -6.06
C ALA A 32 -6.75 6.23 -4.60
N LYS A 33 -7.14 7.50 -4.36
CA LYS A 33 -7.09 8.14 -3.01
C LYS A 33 -7.97 7.42 -1.98
N GLY A 34 -9.14 6.98 -2.43
CA GLY A 34 -10.06 6.24 -1.59
C GLY A 34 -9.68 4.77 -1.38
N LEU A 35 -8.68 4.23 -2.08
CA LEU A 35 -8.39 2.79 -2.03
C LEU A 35 -7.87 2.35 -0.65
N PRO A 36 -6.87 3.01 -0.03
CA PRO A 36 -6.45 2.66 1.33
C PRO A 36 -7.60 2.74 2.35
N LEU A 37 -8.46 3.76 2.25
CA LEU A 37 -9.63 3.92 3.11
C LEU A 37 -10.65 2.79 2.93
N LYS A 38 -10.86 2.34 1.70
CA LYS A 38 -11.70 1.18 1.40
C LYS A 38 -11.07 -0.09 1.98
N LYS A 39 -9.76 -0.29 1.79
CA LYS A 39 -9.02 -1.46 2.26
C LYS A 39 -9.06 -1.61 3.78
N ILE A 40 -8.96 -0.53 4.56
CA ILE A 40 -9.14 -0.60 6.04
C ILE A 40 -10.48 -1.25 6.44
N LYS A 41 -11.53 -1.08 5.62
CA LYS A 41 -12.86 -1.62 5.90
C LYS A 41 -13.07 -3.03 5.37
N THR A 42 -12.35 -3.42 4.31
CA THR A 42 -12.63 -4.64 3.54
C THR A 42 -11.53 -5.70 3.61
N ASP A 43 -10.34 -5.34 4.10
CA ASP A 43 -9.14 -6.17 4.07
C ASP A 43 -8.51 -6.20 5.47
N ALA A 44 -8.65 -7.34 6.13
CA ALA A 44 -8.19 -7.53 7.51
C ALA A 44 -6.67 -7.40 7.63
N ASP A 45 -5.92 -7.95 6.67
CA ASP A 45 -4.45 -7.88 6.66
C ASP A 45 -3.99 -6.43 6.48
N PHE A 46 -4.64 -5.68 5.58
CA PHE A 46 -4.36 -4.25 5.42
C PHE A 46 -4.65 -3.45 6.69
N LYS A 47 -5.74 -3.78 7.38
CA LYS A 47 -6.10 -3.15 8.66
C LYS A 47 -5.07 -3.49 9.74
N THR A 48 -4.66 -4.75 9.89
CA THR A 48 -3.63 -5.17 10.86
C THR A 48 -2.28 -4.53 10.56
N ALA A 49 -1.92 -4.36 9.29
CA ALA A 49 -0.72 -3.61 8.91
C ALA A 49 -0.79 -2.15 9.36
N ALA A 50 -1.94 -1.50 9.16
CA ALA A 50 -2.17 -0.12 9.61
C ALA A 50 -2.09 0.01 11.14
N GLU A 51 -2.68 -0.92 11.88
CA GLU A 51 -2.63 -0.96 13.34
C GLU A 51 -1.20 -1.17 13.84
N THR A 52 -0.43 -2.06 13.21
CA THR A 52 0.98 -2.28 13.56
C THR A 52 1.79 -1.01 13.36
N PHE A 53 1.60 -0.30 12.26
CA PHE A 53 2.26 0.99 12.01
C PHE A 53 1.93 2.05 13.08
N CYS A 54 0.68 2.12 13.52
CA CYS A 54 0.24 3.11 14.52
C CYS A 54 0.50 2.70 15.99
N THR A 55 0.94 1.47 16.23
CA THR A 55 1.19 0.94 17.58
C THR A 55 2.60 1.30 18.06
N LYS A 56 2.69 1.93 19.24
CA LYS A 56 3.99 2.20 19.90
C LYS A 56 4.69 0.90 20.30
N GLY A 57 6.02 0.88 20.24
CA GLY A 57 6.84 -0.26 20.67
C GLY A 57 7.01 -1.37 19.63
N LYS A 58 6.51 -1.18 18.40
CA LYS A 58 6.84 -2.06 17.27
C LYS A 58 8.25 -1.82 16.78
N THR A 59 8.91 -2.91 16.37
CA THR A 59 10.26 -2.82 15.82
C THR A 59 10.23 -2.29 14.39
N THR A 60 11.37 -1.78 13.91
CA THR A 60 11.50 -1.39 12.49
C THR A 60 11.18 -2.56 11.55
N ALA A 61 11.54 -3.78 11.93
CA ALA A 61 11.23 -4.99 11.14
C ALA A 61 9.72 -5.25 11.05
N ASP A 62 8.98 -5.06 12.15
CA ASP A 62 7.51 -5.21 12.16
C ASP A 62 6.84 -4.20 11.24
N VAL A 63 7.31 -2.94 11.28
CA VAL A 63 6.79 -1.85 10.46
C VAL A 63 7.08 -2.10 8.98
N ILE A 64 8.29 -2.54 8.64
CA ILE A 64 8.67 -2.91 7.27
C ILE A 64 7.79 -4.06 6.75
N ALA A 65 7.69 -5.15 7.51
CA ALA A 65 6.92 -6.32 7.09
C ALA A 65 5.42 -6.00 6.93
N SER A 66 4.88 -5.16 7.81
CA SER A 66 3.49 -4.69 7.73
C SER A 66 3.27 -3.75 6.56
N GLY A 67 4.21 -2.82 6.31
CA GLY A 67 4.20 -1.92 5.16
C GLY A 67 4.21 -2.68 3.84
N GLU A 68 5.05 -3.71 3.72
CA GLU A 68 5.11 -4.56 2.54
C GLU A 68 3.78 -5.29 2.30
N LYS A 69 3.17 -5.89 3.34
CA LYS A 69 1.83 -6.50 3.26
C LYS A 69 0.76 -5.50 2.81
N ALA A 70 0.81 -4.27 3.33
CA ALA A 70 -0.11 -3.22 2.92
C ALA A 70 0.04 -2.86 1.44
N LEU A 71 1.27 -2.76 0.94
CA LEU A 71 1.54 -2.49 -0.48
C LEU A 71 1.07 -3.64 -1.38
N ILE A 72 1.34 -4.89 -0.99
CA ILE A 72 0.83 -6.10 -1.69
C ILE A 72 -0.69 -6.00 -1.84
N SER A 73 -1.40 -5.69 -0.76
CA SER A 73 -2.86 -5.51 -0.78
C SER A 73 -3.32 -4.37 -1.71
N LEU A 74 -2.62 -3.23 -1.72
CA LEU A 74 -2.95 -2.08 -2.57
C LEU A 74 -2.73 -2.34 -4.07
N TYR A 75 -1.75 -3.17 -4.41
CA TYR A 75 -1.49 -3.59 -5.79
C TYR A 75 -2.28 -4.83 -6.22
N GLY A 76 -3.20 -5.31 -5.36
CA GLY A 76 -4.13 -6.40 -5.67
C GLY A 76 -3.53 -7.79 -5.52
N GLY A 77 -2.44 -7.93 -4.76
CA GLY A 77 -1.85 -9.21 -4.40
C GLY A 77 -2.71 -10.01 -3.43
N ARG A 78 -2.40 -11.30 -3.35
CA ARG A 78 -3.03 -12.33 -2.52
C ARG A 78 -2.04 -12.85 -1.49
N ALA A 79 -2.52 -13.70 -0.57
CA ALA A 79 -1.66 -14.41 0.36
C ALA A 79 -0.57 -15.21 -0.40
N GLY A 80 0.69 -15.02 0.00
CA GLY A 80 1.85 -15.65 -0.64
C GLY A 80 2.48 -14.83 -1.77
N ASP A 81 1.82 -13.79 -2.29
CA ASP A 81 2.43 -12.90 -3.27
C ASP A 81 3.52 -12.03 -2.61
N THR A 82 4.56 -11.73 -3.37
CA THR A 82 5.58 -10.72 -3.01
C THR A 82 5.47 -9.50 -3.92
N LEU A 83 6.03 -8.36 -3.50
CA LEU A 83 6.05 -7.16 -4.34
C LEU A 83 6.79 -7.39 -5.66
N ASP A 84 7.90 -8.14 -5.63
CA ASP A 84 8.67 -8.48 -6.81
C ASP A 84 7.88 -9.37 -7.79
N MET A 85 7.09 -10.33 -7.28
CA MET A 85 6.17 -11.14 -8.09
C MET A 85 5.08 -10.28 -8.74
N LEU A 86 4.44 -9.37 -7.99
CA LEU A 86 3.44 -8.47 -8.52
C LEU A 86 4.02 -7.52 -9.57
N ARG A 87 5.24 -7.04 -9.34
CA ARG A 87 5.97 -6.18 -10.26
C ARG A 87 6.26 -6.90 -11.58
N TYR A 88 6.78 -8.13 -11.51
CA TYR A 88 7.05 -8.95 -12.68
C TYR A 88 5.76 -9.27 -13.46
N LYS A 89 4.70 -9.70 -12.77
CA LYS A 89 3.40 -9.97 -13.38
C LYS A 89 2.86 -8.74 -14.12
N ARG A 90 2.87 -7.57 -13.48
CA ARG A 90 2.39 -6.32 -14.09
C ARG A 90 3.26 -5.91 -15.29
N PHE A 91 4.56 -6.12 -15.22
CA PHE A 91 5.47 -5.87 -16.33
C PHE A 91 5.10 -6.76 -17.52
N TRP A 92 4.97 -8.07 -17.29
CA TRP A 92 4.57 -9.03 -18.32
C TRP A 92 3.25 -8.64 -18.98
N GLU A 93 2.19 -8.39 -18.18
CA GLU A 93 0.88 -7.95 -18.68
C GLU A 93 0.98 -6.71 -19.59
N LYS A 94 1.85 -5.75 -19.25
CA LYS A 94 2.02 -4.53 -20.04
C LYS A 94 2.81 -4.77 -21.33
N VAL A 95 3.85 -5.60 -21.28
CA VAL A 95 4.63 -5.96 -22.48
C VAL A 95 3.77 -6.73 -23.48
N THR A 96 2.91 -7.63 -23.01
CA THR A 96 2.07 -8.44 -23.90
C THR A 96 0.86 -7.68 -24.44
N SER A 97 0.37 -6.67 -23.72
CA SER A 97 -0.88 -5.96 -24.07
C SER A 97 -0.66 -4.63 -24.79
N SER A 98 0.58 -4.16 -24.93
CA SER A 98 0.88 -2.83 -25.48
C SER A 98 2.15 -2.81 -26.30
N ILE A 99 2.13 -2.05 -27.40
CA ILE A 99 3.30 -1.77 -28.25
C ILE A 99 4.14 -0.63 -27.65
N SER A 100 3.59 0.12 -26.69
CA SER A 100 4.28 1.24 -26.05
C SER A 100 5.26 0.80 -24.97
N THR A 101 6.29 1.61 -24.75
CA THR A 101 7.32 1.36 -23.74
C THR A 101 6.73 1.32 -22.33
N VAL A 102 7.12 0.29 -21.56
CA VAL A 102 6.64 0.13 -20.19
C VAL A 102 7.23 1.21 -19.29
N GLN A 103 6.37 2.08 -18.78
CA GLN A 103 6.75 3.11 -17.82
C GLN A 103 6.97 2.49 -16.44
N VAL A 104 8.20 2.59 -15.92
CA VAL A 104 8.62 1.96 -14.64
C VAL A 104 7.73 2.37 -13.47
N ARG A 105 7.32 3.65 -13.41
CA ARG A 105 6.39 4.18 -12.39
C ARG A 105 5.01 3.51 -12.37
N SER A 106 4.62 2.86 -13.47
CA SER A 106 3.33 2.16 -13.58
C SER A 106 3.36 0.72 -13.05
N LEU A 107 4.51 0.28 -12.55
CA LEU A 107 4.70 -1.03 -11.94
C LEU A 107 4.64 -0.91 -10.40
N PRO A 108 4.18 -1.94 -9.68
CA PRO A 108 4.35 -2.05 -8.22
C PRO A 108 5.82 -1.83 -7.80
N PRO A 109 6.10 -1.27 -6.60
CA PRO A 109 7.46 -1.14 -6.08
C PRO A 109 8.12 -2.52 -5.92
N THR A 110 9.45 -2.55 -5.79
CA THR A 110 10.17 -3.77 -5.38
C THR A 110 10.15 -3.91 -3.86
N SER A 111 10.42 -5.11 -3.35
CA SER A 111 10.57 -5.31 -1.90
C SER A 111 11.71 -4.47 -1.30
N ALA A 112 12.75 -4.15 -2.08
CA ALA A 112 13.82 -3.26 -1.64
C ALA A 112 13.37 -1.79 -1.55
N ALA A 113 12.53 -1.32 -2.47
CA ALA A 113 12.04 0.06 -2.47
C ALA A 113 10.93 0.32 -1.43
N ALA A 114 10.40 -0.74 -0.82
CA ALA A 114 9.36 -0.67 0.21
C ALA A 114 9.90 -0.57 1.64
N LYS A 115 11.23 -0.58 1.82
CA LYS A 115 11.93 -0.59 3.12
C LYS A 115 12.48 0.77 3.49
#